data_AF-A0A522UC80-F1
#
_entry.id   AF-A0A522UC80-F1
#
_cell.length_a   1.000
_cell.length_b   1.000
_cell.length_c   1.000
_cell.angle_alpha   90.00
_cell.angle_beta   90.00
_cell.angle_gamma   90.00
#
_symmetry.space_group_name_H-M   'P 1'
#
loop_
_entity.id
_entity.type
_entity.pdbx_description
1 polymer ?
#
loop_
_entity_poly.entity_id
_entity_poly.type
_entity_poly.pdbx_seq_one_letter_code
_entity_poly.pdbx_strand_id
1 'polypeptide(L)'
;MSLDFLLTNFNTITLTIWLLFFSIVVVRLTRPQILKNVSYGLLATIATGIHLLYGILATWGQYVVWGKSEFTRILLSSALSPEVPFPYLLEWMRPFFVGTHGYFAFYSFQNFFLSTVALLVITGLFYLFLITRSRYRAYNFREGDIMLIVLAMLISGWPGVVVLLPIGLISAVIFSIVARIFYGIERIPLAPTFLFSAPIALLFTVKILTELNLYQLLKL
;
A
#
# COMPACT_ATOMS: atom_id res chain seq x y z
N MET A 1 11.11 7.47 27.60
CA MET A 1 9.63 7.35 27.63
C MET A 1 8.97 7.54 26.25
N SER A 2 9.50 8.38 25.34
CA SER A 2 8.89 8.59 24.00
C SER A 2 9.18 7.47 22.98
N LEU A 3 10.39 6.91 22.94
CA LEU A 3 10.78 5.94 21.91
C LEU A 3 10.14 4.56 22.10
N ASP A 4 10.16 4.03 23.34
CA ASP A 4 9.61 2.70 23.61
C ASP A 4 8.08 2.67 23.39
N PHE A 5 7.39 3.78 23.66
CA PHE A 5 5.98 3.93 23.32
C PHE A 5 5.74 3.85 21.81
N LEU A 6 6.53 4.56 21.00
CA LEU A 6 6.41 4.56 19.54
C LEU A 6 6.66 3.17 18.95
N LEU A 7 7.68 2.47 19.43
CA LEU A 7 8.00 1.11 18.97
C LEU A 7 6.91 0.11 19.36
N THR A 8 6.39 0.20 20.58
CA THR A 8 5.35 -0.73 21.09
C THR A 8 4.01 -0.53 20.38
N ASN A 9 3.68 0.70 19.99
CA ASN A 9 2.40 1.05 19.37
C ASN A 9 2.48 1.27 17.85
N PHE A 10 3.60 0.91 17.22
CA PHE A 10 3.90 1.26 15.83
C PHE A 10 2.80 0.82 14.84
N ASN A 11 2.28 -0.40 15.01
CA ASN A 11 1.19 -0.93 14.16
C ASN A 11 -0.12 -0.16 14.35
N THR A 12 -0.49 0.14 15.60
CA THR A 12 -1.70 0.90 15.94
C THR A 12 -1.63 2.32 15.39
N ILE A 13 -0.48 2.98 15.51
CA ILE A 13 -0.22 4.32 14.96
C ILE A 13 -0.33 4.28 13.44
N THR A 14 0.29 3.29 12.79
CA THR A 14 0.24 3.12 11.33
C THR A 14 -1.20 2.95 10.84
N LEU A 15 -1.98 2.08 11.49
CA LEU A 15 -3.39 1.89 11.15
C LEU A 15 -4.20 3.18 11.33
N THR A 16 -3.97 3.91 12.43
CA THR A 16 -4.66 5.17 12.72
C THR A 16 -4.36 6.21 11.64
N ILE A 17 -3.11 6.34 11.21
CA ILE A 17 -2.71 7.24 10.12
C ILE A 17 -3.47 6.87 8.83
N TRP A 18 -3.56 5.59 8.48
CA TRP A 18 -4.29 5.17 7.28
C TRP A 18 -5.79 5.41 7.37
N LEU A 19 -6.42 5.20 8.53
CA LEU A 19 -7.85 5.50 8.74
C LEU A 19 -8.15 7.00 8.68
N LEU A 20 -7.28 7.83 9.26
CA LEU A 20 -7.37 9.28 9.15
C LEU A 20 -7.18 9.74 7.70
N PHE A 21 -6.17 9.20 7.02
CA PHE A 21 -5.92 9.51 5.62
C PHE A 21 -7.09 9.09 4.72
N PHE A 22 -7.65 7.90 4.92
CA PHE A 22 -8.89 7.46 4.26
C PHE A 22 -10.04 8.44 4.49
N SER A 23 -10.24 8.89 5.72
CA SER A 23 -11.27 9.88 6.06
C SER A 23 -11.07 11.19 5.29
N ILE A 24 -9.84 11.66 5.12
CA ILE A 24 -9.52 12.83 4.28
C ILE A 24 -9.91 12.59 2.82
N VAL A 25 -9.61 11.41 2.26
CA VAL A 25 -10.01 11.06 0.88
C VAL A 25 -11.54 11.03 0.73
N VAL A 26 -12.26 10.48 1.71
CA VAL A 26 -13.73 10.46 1.72
C VAL A 26 -14.31 11.88 1.83
N VAL A 27 -13.75 12.74 2.68
CA VAL A 27 -14.14 14.16 2.77
C VAL A 27 -13.88 14.86 1.44
N ARG A 28 -12.74 14.61 0.79
CA ARG A 28 -12.42 15.19 -0.52
C ARG A 28 -13.42 14.76 -1.60
N LEU A 29 -13.90 13.52 -1.55
CA LEU A 29 -14.89 12.98 -2.49
C LEU A 29 -16.31 13.54 -2.23
N THR A 30 -16.76 13.53 -0.98
CA THR A 30 -18.15 13.84 -0.59
C THR A 30 -18.39 15.34 -0.36
N ARG A 31 -17.37 16.07 0.07
CA ARG A 31 -17.42 17.50 0.38
C ARG A 31 -16.28 18.25 -0.33
N PRO A 32 -16.28 18.28 -1.67
CA PRO A 32 -15.18 18.87 -2.45
C PRO A 32 -14.93 20.34 -2.12
N GLN A 33 -15.94 21.09 -1.64
CA GLN A 33 -15.80 22.49 -1.26
C GLN A 33 -14.81 22.72 -0.10
N ILE A 34 -14.69 21.76 0.82
CA ILE A 34 -13.79 21.86 1.99
C ILE A 34 -12.32 21.70 1.55
N LEU A 35 -12.06 20.78 0.62
CA LEU A 35 -10.72 20.42 0.16
C LEU A 35 -10.52 20.73 -1.33
N LYS A 36 -11.10 21.83 -1.81
CA LYS A 36 -11.16 22.17 -3.25
C LYS A 36 -9.80 22.27 -3.93
N ASN A 37 -8.79 22.74 -3.19
CA ASN A 37 -7.43 22.93 -3.69
C ASN A 37 -6.56 21.66 -3.59
N VAL A 38 -7.07 20.60 -2.98
CA VAL A 38 -6.33 19.34 -2.82
C VAL A 38 -6.65 18.44 -4.01
N SER A 39 -5.67 18.21 -4.88
CA SER A 39 -5.83 17.29 -6.00
C SER A 39 -5.69 15.83 -5.56
N TYR A 40 -6.34 14.90 -6.26
CA TYR A 40 -6.14 13.47 -5.98
C TYR A 40 -4.70 13.02 -6.25
N GLY A 41 -3.99 13.68 -7.18
CA GLY A 41 -2.57 13.45 -7.41
C GLY A 41 -1.73 13.82 -6.18
N LEU A 42 -2.01 14.95 -5.53
CA LEU A 42 -1.35 15.33 -4.29
C LEU A 42 -1.62 14.31 -3.17
N LEU A 43 -2.87 13.85 -3.03
CA LEU A 43 -3.21 12.79 -2.07
C LEU A 43 -2.44 11.49 -2.37
N ALA A 44 -2.30 11.10 -3.64
CA ALA A 44 -1.54 9.90 -4.01
C ALA A 44 -0.05 10.05 -3.69
N THR A 45 0.52 11.23 -3.91
CA THR A 45 1.89 11.56 -3.49
C THR A 45 2.05 11.48 -1.98
N ILE A 46 1.10 12.04 -1.22
CA ILE A 46 1.10 11.95 0.26
C ILE A 46 1.01 10.50 0.72
N ALA A 47 0.11 9.70 0.15
CA ALA A 47 -0.02 8.27 0.48
C ALA A 47 1.27 7.49 0.19
N THR A 48 1.93 7.78 -0.94
CA THR A 48 3.25 7.20 -1.26
C THR A 48 4.30 7.64 -0.23
N GLY A 49 4.29 8.92 0.16
CA GLY A 49 5.14 9.45 1.21
C GLY A 49 4.93 8.77 2.56
N ILE A 50 3.69 8.43 2.93
CA ILE A 50 3.38 7.69 4.16
C ILE A 50 4.02 6.29 4.14
N HIS A 51 3.93 5.57 3.01
CA HIS A 51 4.59 4.26 2.86
C HIS A 51 6.12 4.34 2.96
N LEU A 52 6.73 5.35 2.32
CA LEU A 52 8.17 5.57 2.41
C LEU A 52 8.60 5.97 3.83
N LEU A 53 7.82 6.83 4.48
CA LEU A 53 8.08 7.27 5.85
C LEU A 53 7.98 6.08 6.83
N TYR A 54 7.01 5.18 6.64
CA TYR A 54 6.94 3.93 7.39
C TYR A 54 8.24 3.14 7.27
N GLY A 55 8.75 2.93 6.04
CA GLY A 55 9.99 2.19 5.81
C GLY A 55 11.21 2.84 6.46
N ILE A 56 11.31 4.18 6.40
CA ILE A 56 12.38 4.96 7.03
C ILE A 56 12.31 4.84 8.56
N LEU A 57 11.13 5.03 9.16
CA LEU A 57 10.94 4.95 10.60
C LEU A 57 11.17 3.53 11.14
N ALA A 58 10.72 2.50 10.41
CA ALA A 58 10.96 1.11 10.76
C ALA A 58 12.46 0.77 10.69
N THR A 59 13.14 1.23 9.64
CA THR A 59 14.60 1.10 9.51
C THR A 59 15.34 1.77 10.65
N TRP A 60 14.97 3.01 10.98
CA TRP A 60 15.57 3.75 12.10
C TRP A 60 15.31 3.06 13.44
N GLY A 61 14.07 2.61 13.69
CA GLY A 61 13.73 1.84 14.89
C GLY A 61 14.56 0.57 15.02
N GLN A 62 14.70 -0.18 13.92
CA GLN A 62 15.53 -1.39 13.88
C GLN A 62 17.00 -1.08 14.18
N TYR A 63 17.55 -0.01 13.58
CA TYR A 63 18.91 0.44 13.83
C TYR A 63 19.14 0.75 15.32
N VAL A 64 18.22 1.49 15.94
CA VAL A 64 18.31 1.84 17.37
C VAL A 64 18.22 0.60 18.25
N VAL A 65 17.29 -0.31 17.97
CA VAL A 65 17.12 -1.55 18.76
C VAL A 65 18.36 -2.44 18.66
N TRP A 66 18.87 -2.66 17.44
CA TRP A 66 20.08 -3.48 17.24
C TRP A 66 21.36 -2.80 17.73
N GLY A 67 21.40 -1.47 17.81
CA GLY A 67 22.52 -0.73 18.37
C GLY A 67 22.68 -0.86 19.90
N LYS A 68 21.64 -1.32 20.63
CA LYS A 68 21.66 -1.39 22.10
C LYS A 68 22.48 -2.54 22.69
N SER A 69 22.72 -3.61 21.93
CA SER A 69 23.50 -4.77 22.39
C SER A 69 24.70 -5.01 21.48
N GLU A 70 25.85 -5.38 22.05
CA GLU A 70 27.04 -5.69 21.27
C GLU A 70 26.81 -6.85 20.29
N PHE A 71 25.99 -7.82 20.70
CA PHE A 71 25.63 -8.96 19.87
C PHE A 71 24.86 -8.52 18.61
N THR A 72 23.84 -7.68 18.76
CA THR A 72 23.03 -7.20 17.62
C THR A 72 23.72 -6.09 16.84
N ARG A 73 24.66 -5.37 17.44
CA ARG A 73 25.44 -4.31 16.78
C ARG A 73 26.27 -4.86 15.62
N ILE A 74 26.73 -6.11 15.72
CA ILE A 74 27.46 -6.80 14.64
C ILE A 74 26.62 -6.85 13.35
N LEU A 75 25.30 -7.01 13.47
CA LEU A 75 24.39 -7.05 12.31
C LEU A 75 24.39 -5.72 11.54
N LEU A 76 24.57 -4.59 12.24
CA LEU A 76 24.60 -3.27 11.62
C LEU A 76 25.87 -3.04 10.78
N SER A 77 26.97 -3.72 11.11
CA SER A 77 28.28 -3.57 10.47
C SER A 77 28.75 -4.83 9.75
N SER A 78 27.84 -5.77 9.49
CA SER A 78 28.14 -7.00 8.77
C SER A 78 27.91 -6.83 7.27
N ALA A 79 28.85 -7.35 6.48
CA ALA A 79 28.67 -7.50 5.05
C ALA A 79 27.59 -8.55 4.76
N LEU A 80 26.88 -8.38 3.66
CA LEU A 80 25.93 -9.38 3.20
C LEU A 80 26.69 -10.63 2.72
N SER A 81 26.36 -11.81 3.26
CA SER A 81 26.98 -13.06 2.81
C SER A 81 26.66 -13.32 1.33
N PRO A 82 27.64 -13.73 0.49
CA PRO A 82 27.40 -14.12 -0.90
C PRO A 82 26.38 -15.25 -1.04
N GLU A 83 26.25 -16.11 -0.02
CA GLU A 83 25.35 -17.26 0.01
C GLU A 83 23.87 -16.87 0.23
N VAL A 84 23.59 -15.60 0.58
CA VAL A 84 22.20 -15.15 0.73
C VAL A 84 21.50 -15.28 -0.62
N PRO A 85 20.38 -16.05 -0.68
CA PRO A 85 19.66 -16.25 -1.92
C PRO A 85 18.97 -14.94 -2.30
N PHE A 86 19.22 -14.49 -3.53
CA PHE A 86 18.46 -13.41 -4.15
C PHE A 86 17.46 -14.04 -5.13
N PRO A 87 16.22 -13.53 -5.20
CA PRO A 87 15.34 -13.88 -6.31
C PRO A 87 16.01 -13.49 -7.62
N TYR A 88 15.97 -14.37 -8.63
CA TYR A 88 16.61 -14.14 -9.93
C TYR A 88 16.30 -12.76 -10.54
N LEU A 89 15.06 -12.28 -10.38
CA LEU A 89 14.61 -10.98 -10.88
C LEU A 89 15.26 -9.77 -10.17
N LEU A 90 15.84 -9.97 -8.99
CA LEU A 90 16.48 -8.94 -8.15
C LEU A 90 17.99 -9.14 -8.05
N GLU A 91 18.58 -10.11 -8.73
CA GLU A 91 20.02 -10.40 -8.66
C GLU A 91 20.87 -9.18 -9.04
N TRP A 92 20.38 -8.37 -9.98
CA TRP A 92 21.00 -7.11 -10.40
C TRP A 92 21.16 -6.09 -9.25
N MET A 93 20.41 -6.23 -8.16
CA MET A 93 20.51 -5.37 -6.99
C MET A 93 21.62 -5.78 -6.02
N ARG A 94 22.15 -7.01 -6.11
CA ARG A 94 23.18 -7.53 -5.20
C ARG A 94 24.39 -6.58 -5.04
N PRO A 95 24.92 -5.93 -6.10
CA PRO A 95 26.05 -5.01 -5.96
C PRO A 95 25.81 -3.83 -5.00
N PHE A 96 24.55 -3.41 -4.80
CA PHE A 96 24.22 -2.32 -3.87
C PHE A 96 24.37 -2.72 -2.39
N PHE A 97 24.59 -4.01 -2.08
CA PHE A 97 24.66 -4.54 -0.72
C PHE A 97 26.04 -5.13 -0.35
N VAL A 98 27.10 -4.88 -1.12
CA VAL A 98 28.43 -5.51 -0.92
C VAL A 98 29.24 -4.87 0.22
N GLY A 99 28.84 -3.70 0.72
CA GLY A 99 29.59 -2.94 1.74
C GLY A 99 29.47 -3.47 3.19
N THR A 100 30.16 -2.79 4.10
CA THR A 100 30.17 -3.08 5.56
C THR A 100 28.80 -2.97 6.22
N HIS A 101 27.82 -2.34 5.58
CA HIS A 101 26.43 -2.26 6.06
C HIS A 101 25.46 -3.08 5.21
N GLY A 102 26.01 -3.97 4.39
CA GLY A 102 25.29 -4.74 3.38
C GLY A 102 24.15 -5.58 3.94
N TYR A 103 24.40 -6.28 5.04
CA TYR A 103 23.38 -7.09 5.70
C TYR A 103 22.21 -6.23 6.18
N PHE A 104 22.49 -5.15 6.91
CA PHE A 104 21.46 -4.28 7.44
C PHE A 104 20.67 -3.58 6.34
N ALA A 105 21.35 -3.08 5.29
CA ALA A 105 20.71 -2.47 4.13
C ALA A 105 19.77 -3.46 3.42
N PHE A 106 20.21 -4.72 3.22
CA PHE A 106 19.38 -5.76 2.62
C PHE A 106 18.20 -6.13 3.52
N TYR A 107 18.43 -6.31 4.82
CA TYR A 107 17.39 -6.59 5.80
C TYR A 107 16.32 -5.49 5.80
N SER A 108 16.72 -4.22 5.85
CA SER A 108 15.81 -3.09 5.81
C SER A 108 15.04 -3.00 4.50
N PHE A 109 15.72 -3.22 3.37
CA PHE A 109 15.06 -3.25 2.07
C PHE A 109 13.98 -4.34 2.01
N GLN A 110 14.35 -5.58 2.35
CA GLN A 110 13.46 -6.73 2.30
C GLN A 110 12.25 -6.54 3.23
N ASN A 111 12.46 -6.19 4.49
CA ASN A 111 11.39 -6.19 5.49
C ASN A 111 10.55 -4.90 5.48
N PHE A 112 11.09 -3.77 5.04
CA PHE A 112 10.43 -2.46 5.20
C PHE A 112 10.10 -1.74 3.89
N PHE A 113 10.85 -2.00 2.81
CA PHE A 113 10.65 -1.32 1.53
C PHE A 113 10.09 -2.22 0.44
N LEU A 114 10.32 -3.52 0.48
CA LEU A 114 9.90 -4.45 -0.58
C LEU A 114 8.38 -4.46 -0.76
N SER A 115 7.62 -4.42 0.34
CA SER A 115 6.16 -4.30 0.32
C SER A 115 5.69 -3.00 -0.36
N THR A 116 6.36 -1.87 -0.06
CA THR A 116 6.11 -0.57 -0.71
C THR A 116 6.45 -0.63 -2.21
N VAL A 117 7.58 -1.22 -2.58
CA VAL A 117 7.98 -1.39 -3.98
C VAL A 117 6.95 -2.25 -4.72
N ALA A 118 6.58 -3.40 -4.16
CA ALA A 118 5.57 -4.28 -4.74
C ALA A 118 4.22 -3.56 -4.93
N LEU A 119 3.78 -2.81 -3.92
CA LEU A 119 2.57 -1.99 -3.97
C LEU A 119 2.64 -0.96 -5.10
N LEU A 120 3.74 -0.21 -5.21
CA LEU A 120 3.91 0.83 -6.22
C LEU A 120 3.97 0.25 -7.63
N VAL A 121 4.64 -0.90 -7.81
CA VAL A 121 4.67 -1.61 -9.10
C VAL A 121 3.28 -2.04 -9.49
N ILE A 122 2.54 -2.72 -8.62
CA ILE A 122 1.17 -3.21 -8.93
C ILE A 122 0.21 -2.04 -9.15
N THR A 123 0.30 -1.00 -8.32
CA THR A 123 -0.52 0.22 -8.48
C THR A 123 -0.20 0.94 -9.77
N GLY A 124 1.07 1.05 -10.15
CA GLY A 124 1.52 1.64 -11.41
C GLY A 124 1.04 0.86 -12.63
N LEU A 125 1.17 -0.47 -12.61
CA LEU A 125 0.65 -1.34 -13.66
C LEU A 125 -0.87 -1.21 -13.80
N PHE A 126 -1.59 -1.19 -12.69
CA PHE A 126 -3.05 -1.03 -12.70
C PHE A 126 -3.47 0.37 -13.16
N TYR A 127 -2.73 1.41 -12.77
CA TYR A 127 -2.92 2.77 -13.27
C TYR A 127 -2.78 2.84 -14.79
N LEU A 128 -1.72 2.25 -15.36
CA LEU A 128 -1.53 2.16 -16.81
C LEU A 128 -2.66 1.40 -17.49
N PHE A 129 -3.09 0.28 -16.90
CA PHE A 129 -4.25 -0.47 -17.38
C PHE A 129 -5.52 0.39 -17.40
N LEU A 130 -5.80 1.15 -16.34
CA LEU A 130 -6.97 2.03 -16.26
C LEU A 130 -6.91 3.19 -17.26
N ILE A 131 -5.74 3.80 -17.48
CA ILE A 131 -5.56 4.82 -18.53
C ILE A 131 -5.84 4.23 -19.91
N THR A 132 -5.27 3.06 -20.21
CA THR A 132 -5.51 2.41 -21.50
C THR A 132 -7.00 2.09 -21.66
N ARG A 133 -7.65 1.57 -20.62
CA ARG A 133 -9.08 1.26 -20.64
C ARG A 133 -9.95 2.50 -20.77
N SER A 134 -9.58 3.62 -20.15
CA SER A 134 -10.38 4.86 -20.21
C SER A 134 -10.41 5.46 -21.61
N ARG A 135 -9.38 5.23 -22.43
CA ARG A 135 -9.38 5.61 -23.86
C ARG A 135 -10.45 4.88 -24.66
N TYR A 136 -10.69 3.60 -24.38
CA TYR A 136 -11.69 2.80 -25.10
C TYR A 136 -13.09 2.85 -24.46
N ARG A 137 -13.17 3.15 -23.17
CA ARG A 137 -14.41 3.10 -22.37
C ARG A 137 -14.52 4.32 -21.46
N ALA A 138 -14.44 5.52 -22.04
CA ALA A 138 -14.43 6.80 -21.31
C ALA A 138 -15.62 6.96 -20.35
N TYR A 139 -16.79 6.39 -20.70
CA TYR A 139 -18.00 6.50 -19.88
C TYR A 139 -17.93 5.81 -18.50
N ASN A 140 -16.98 4.88 -18.28
CA ASN A 140 -16.79 4.22 -16.98
C ASN A 140 -15.96 5.08 -16.00
N PHE A 141 -15.39 6.18 -16.47
CA PHE A 141 -14.43 6.99 -15.74
C PHE A 141 -14.84 8.47 -15.78
N ARG A 142 -15.12 9.04 -14.62
CA ARG A 142 -15.23 10.49 -14.42
C ARG A 142 -13.84 11.08 -14.16
N GLU A 143 -13.77 12.40 -14.21
CA GLU A 143 -12.55 13.12 -13.84
C GLU A 143 -12.13 12.77 -12.40
N GLY A 144 -10.89 12.29 -12.24
CA GLY A 144 -10.36 11.86 -10.94
C GLY A 144 -10.67 10.41 -10.55
N ASP A 145 -11.54 9.68 -11.25
CA ASP A 145 -11.92 8.30 -10.89
C ASP A 145 -10.72 7.34 -10.88
N ILE A 146 -9.84 7.45 -11.88
CA ILE A 146 -8.63 6.63 -11.93
C ILE A 146 -7.75 6.87 -10.69
N MET A 147 -7.61 8.14 -10.28
CA MET A 147 -6.81 8.49 -9.10
C MET A 147 -7.46 8.04 -7.80
N LEU A 148 -8.80 8.01 -7.72
CA LEU A 148 -9.51 7.45 -6.57
C LEU A 148 -9.26 5.95 -6.43
N ILE A 149 -9.19 5.21 -7.53
CA ILE A 149 -8.85 3.78 -7.51
C ILE A 149 -7.38 3.60 -7.08
N VAL A 150 -6.46 4.41 -7.61
CA VAL A 150 -5.06 4.44 -7.17
C VAL A 150 -4.96 4.72 -5.67
N LEU A 151 -5.71 5.69 -5.15
CA LEU A 151 -5.77 5.98 -3.72
C LEU A 151 -6.31 4.80 -2.92
N ALA A 152 -7.37 4.14 -3.39
CA ALA A 152 -7.89 2.94 -2.73
C ALA A 152 -6.82 1.84 -2.64
N MET A 153 -6.04 1.63 -3.70
CA MET A 153 -4.92 0.68 -3.71
C MET A 153 -3.83 1.08 -2.73
N LEU A 154 -3.38 2.34 -2.74
CA LEU A 154 -2.37 2.84 -1.82
C LEU A 154 -2.82 2.74 -0.36
N ILE A 155 -4.09 3.01 -0.07
CA ILE A 155 -4.67 2.88 1.28
C ILE A 155 -4.73 1.41 1.72
N SER A 156 -5.09 0.49 0.81
CA SER A 156 -5.13 -0.94 1.13
C SER A 156 -3.74 -1.53 1.40
N GLY A 157 -2.68 -0.92 0.85
CA GLY A 157 -1.31 -1.36 1.05
C GLY A 157 -0.98 -2.71 0.41
N TRP A 158 0.25 -3.19 0.58
CA TRP A 158 0.58 -4.59 0.31
C TRP A 158 0.45 -5.41 1.60
N PRO A 159 -0.12 -6.65 1.55
CA PRO A 159 -0.71 -7.33 0.39
C PRO A 159 -2.20 -7.00 0.15
N GLY A 160 -2.75 -6.00 0.85
CA GLY A 160 -4.19 -5.71 0.80
C GLY A 160 -4.74 -5.31 -0.56
N VAL A 161 -3.91 -4.78 -1.44
CA VAL A 161 -4.26 -4.50 -2.83
C VAL A 161 -4.74 -5.76 -3.58
N VAL A 162 -4.19 -6.94 -3.25
CA VAL A 162 -4.60 -8.23 -3.83
C VAL A 162 -6.01 -8.61 -3.41
N VAL A 163 -6.42 -8.20 -2.20
CA VAL A 163 -7.78 -8.37 -1.68
C VAL A 163 -8.72 -7.29 -2.23
N LEU A 164 -8.23 -6.06 -2.36
CA LEU A 164 -9.00 -4.92 -2.84
C LEU A 164 -9.52 -5.15 -4.26
N LEU A 165 -8.67 -5.63 -5.18
CA LEU A 165 -9.04 -5.78 -6.58
C LEU A 165 -10.30 -6.67 -6.79
N PRO A 166 -10.35 -7.91 -6.28
CA PRO A 166 -11.54 -8.75 -6.42
C PRO A 166 -12.74 -8.20 -5.65
N ILE A 167 -12.56 -7.73 -4.40
CA ILE A 167 -13.68 -7.19 -3.60
C ILE A 167 -14.26 -5.93 -4.24
N GLY A 168 -13.41 -5.03 -4.75
CA GLY A 168 -13.81 -3.82 -5.45
C GLY A 168 -14.60 -4.14 -6.72
N LEU A 169 -14.18 -5.14 -7.49
CA LEU A 169 -14.91 -5.60 -8.67
C LEU A 169 -16.27 -6.24 -8.32
N ILE A 170 -16.32 -7.13 -7.33
CA ILE A 170 -17.56 -7.75 -6.87
C ILE A 170 -18.52 -6.67 -6.35
N SER A 171 -18.02 -5.73 -5.55
CA SER A 171 -18.79 -4.59 -5.06
C SER A 171 -19.32 -3.73 -6.19
N ALA A 172 -18.51 -3.47 -7.23
CA ALA A 172 -18.96 -2.74 -8.41
C ALA A 172 -20.13 -3.42 -9.12
N VAL A 173 -20.08 -4.75 -9.26
CA VAL A 173 -21.17 -5.55 -9.85
C VAL A 173 -22.42 -5.48 -8.99
N ILE A 174 -22.31 -5.72 -7.68
CA ILE A 174 -23.44 -5.67 -6.74
C ILE A 174 -24.10 -4.30 -6.77
N PHE A 175 -23.32 -3.23 -6.64
CA PHE A 175 -23.83 -1.86 -6.68
C PHE A 175 -24.54 -1.62 -8.01
N SER A 176 -23.95 -2.03 -9.14
CA SER A 176 -24.53 -1.83 -10.47
C SER A 176 -25.88 -2.53 -10.63
N ILE A 177 -26.01 -3.76 -10.10
CA ILE A 177 -27.28 -4.50 -10.08
C ILE A 177 -28.33 -3.75 -9.24
N VAL A 178 -27.96 -3.34 -8.03
CA VAL A 178 -28.87 -2.61 -7.12
C VAL A 178 -29.33 -1.29 -7.74
N ALA A 179 -28.42 -0.49 -8.30
CA ALA A 179 -28.80 0.78 -8.90
C ALA A 179 -29.69 0.63 -10.13
N ARG A 180 -29.48 -0.43 -10.92
CA ARG A 180 -30.35 -0.75 -12.05
C ARG A 180 -31.75 -1.13 -11.59
N ILE A 181 -31.87 -1.99 -10.58
CA ILE A 181 -33.16 -2.50 -10.09
C ILE A 181 -33.97 -1.40 -9.40
N PHE A 182 -33.35 -0.63 -8.49
CA PHE A 182 -34.09 0.29 -7.63
C PHE A 182 -34.16 1.73 -8.15
N TYR A 183 -33.15 2.17 -8.91
CA TYR A 183 -33.03 3.56 -9.34
C TYR A 183 -33.08 3.71 -10.87
N GLY A 184 -33.17 2.61 -11.62
CA GLY A 184 -33.11 2.63 -13.09
C GLY A 184 -31.78 3.14 -13.64
N ILE A 185 -30.75 3.26 -12.79
CA ILE A 185 -29.43 3.77 -13.19
C ILE A 185 -28.67 2.61 -13.84
N GLU A 186 -28.43 2.71 -15.14
CA GLU A 186 -27.79 1.63 -15.88
C GLU A 186 -26.31 1.43 -15.53
N ARG A 187 -25.62 2.44 -14.98
CA ARG A 187 -24.15 2.46 -14.88
C ARG A 187 -23.66 3.17 -13.63
N ILE A 188 -22.79 2.49 -12.88
CA ILE A 188 -22.12 3.05 -11.70
C ILE A 188 -20.63 3.22 -11.99
N PRO A 189 -20.03 4.37 -11.62
CA PRO A 189 -18.59 4.55 -11.72
C PRO A 189 -17.84 3.56 -10.83
N LEU A 190 -16.73 3.01 -11.31
CA LEU A 190 -15.94 2.02 -10.56
C LEU A 190 -15.31 2.62 -9.29
N ALA A 191 -14.88 3.88 -9.35
CA ALA A 191 -14.06 4.49 -8.31
C ALA A 191 -14.67 4.49 -6.90
N PRO A 192 -15.95 4.89 -6.68
CA PRO A 192 -16.56 4.84 -5.36
C PRO A 192 -16.59 3.43 -4.76
N THR A 193 -16.76 2.39 -5.58
CA THR A 193 -16.86 1.00 -5.10
C THR A 193 -15.51 0.45 -4.67
N PHE A 194 -14.43 0.83 -5.37
CA PHE A 194 -13.06 0.55 -4.93
C PHE A 194 -12.71 1.30 -3.65
N LEU A 195 -13.07 2.58 -3.56
CA LEU A 195 -12.84 3.36 -2.34
C LEU A 195 -13.62 2.78 -1.15
N PHE A 196 -14.86 2.35 -1.34
CA PHE A 196 -15.66 1.67 -0.32
C PHE A 196 -15.02 0.35 0.15
N SER A 197 -14.37 -0.37 -0.77
CA SER A 197 -13.72 -1.65 -0.48
C SER A 197 -12.34 -1.49 0.20
N ALA A 198 -11.70 -0.32 0.07
CA ALA A 198 -10.39 -0.03 0.64
C ALA A 198 -10.28 -0.28 2.16
N PRO A 199 -11.19 0.19 3.03
CA PRO A 199 -11.12 -0.09 4.47
C PRO A 199 -11.31 -1.58 4.79
N ILE A 200 -12.11 -2.30 4.01
CA ILE A 200 -12.29 -3.75 4.19
C ILE A 200 -10.98 -4.46 3.90
N ALA A 201 -10.33 -4.13 2.77
CA ALA A 201 -9.01 -4.64 2.46
C ALA A 201 -8.03 -4.28 3.57
N LEU A 202 -7.89 -3.00 3.94
CA LEU A 202 -6.97 -2.54 4.98
C LEU A 202 -7.11 -3.31 6.31
N LEU A 203 -8.35 -3.51 6.78
CA LEU A 203 -8.61 -4.10 8.10
C LEU A 203 -8.59 -5.64 8.10
N PHE A 204 -9.04 -6.28 7.02
CA PHE A 204 -9.28 -7.72 6.99
C PHE A 204 -8.33 -8.50 6.07
N THR A 205 -7.33 -7.85 5.47
CA THR A 205 -6.39 -8.49 4.54
C THR A 205 -5.78 -9.78 5.10
N VAL A 206 -5.20 -9.73 6.29
CA VAL A 206 -4.52 -10.90 6.88
C VAL A 206 -5.50 -12.06 7.06
N LYS A 207 -6.70 -11.77 7.58
CA LYS A 207 -7.75 -12.78 7.77
C LYS A 207 -8.16 -13.39 6.42
N ILE A 208 -8.54 -12.55 5.45
CA ILE A 208 -9.01 -13.00 4.14
C ILE A 208 -7.95 -13.83 3.41
N LEU A 209 -6.69 -13.36 3.37
CA LEU A 209 -5.62 -14.09 2.70
C LEU A 209 -5.24 -15.39 3.40
N THR A 210 -5.39 -15.46 4.72
CA THR A 210 -5.12 -16.69 5.49
C THR A 210 -6.18 -17.75 5.19
N GLU A 211 -7.47 -17.38 5.20
CA GLU A 211 -8.57 -18.30 4.86
C GLU A 211 -8.46 -18.82 3.41
N LEU A 212 -7.89 -18.02 2.51
CA LEU A 212 -7.64 -18.41 1.11
C LEU A 212 -6.32 -19.16 0.92
N ASN A 213 -5.53 -19.41 1.96
CA ASN A 213 -4.18 -19.99 1.91
C ASN A 213 -3.19 -19.22 1.00
N LEU A 214 -3.40 -17.91 0.82
CA LEU A 214 -2.56 -17.04 -0.01
C LEU A 214 -1.58 -16.20 0.81
N TYR A 215 -1.80 -16.03 2.11
CA TYR A 215 -1.00 -15.12 2.92
C TYR A 215 0.50 -15.49 2.93
N GLN A 216 0.84 -16.77 3.02
CA GLN A 216 2.25 -17.22 3.04
C GLN A 216 2.99 -16.92 1.73
N LEU A 217 2.28 -16.87 0.60
CA LEU A 217 2.86 -16.56 -0.71
C LEU A 217 3.11 -15.06 -0.92
N LEU A 218 2.35 -14.23 -0.21
CA LEU A 218 2.34 -12.77 -0.37
C LEU A 218 3.04 -12.04 0.78
N LYS A 219 3.48 -12.77 1.80
CA LYS A 219 4.28 -12.24 2.89
C LYS A 219 5.67 -11.89 2.34
N LEU A 220 5.92 -10.58 2.20
CA LEU A 220 7.19 -9.99 1.82
C LEU A 220 7.89 -9.43 3.05
#